data_AF-A0AAW5V8K6-F1
#
_entry.id   AF-A0AAW5V8K6-F1
#
_cell.length_a   1.000
_cell.length_b   1.000
_cell.length_c   1.000
_cell.angle_alpha   90.00
_cell.angle_beta   90.00
_cell.angle_gamma   90.00
#
_symmetry.space_group_name_H-M   'P 1'
#
loop_
_entity.id
_entity.type
_entity.pdbx_description
1 polymer ?
#
loop_
_entity_poly.entity_id
_entity_poly.type
_entity_poly.pdbx_seq_one_letter_code
_entity_poly.pdbx_strand_id
1 'polypeptide(L)'
;MSNRLVFLKWTVIWIGFGAATNLFPGPLTLANLEYSNPSLKNLRSEIKENLRISKSGTKQEILIPLKYYEYKVQKEDNFFKIMARTGMDLETLSSVNELSSPHDLSQGMILEIPNMRGTFHPEETDSSEKTKLILAEKYQIDANKLQYDSERGKWFLPGISMGKSEKSFFYGFGFQFPLTAAIISSNFGKRLDPFTKKETFHGGLDMAAKQGSDVFSSMDGEVSFVGTQGGYGNLIIIKHILGYETRYGHLLNFVVKRGQRVKKGEKIGEVGQTGRATGPHLHFEIRRNSKRERPIFRSH
;
A
#
# COMPACT_ATOMS: atom_id res chain seq x y z
N MET A 1 7.43 -24.34 -30.31
CA MET A 1 8.69 -23.68 -30.72
C MET A 1 8.52 -22.18 -30.47
N SER A 2 8.68 -21.72 -29.22
CA SER A 2 9.88 -21.04 -28.70
C SER A 2 10.40 -19.91 -29.59
N ASN A 3 9.94 -18.68 -29.34
CA ASN A 3 10.69 -17.46 -29.67
C ASN A 3 10.96 -16.69 -28.37
N ARG A 4 12.20 -16.83 -27.89
CA ARG A 4 12.78 -16.01 -26.82
C ARG A 4 13.28 -14.72 -27.47
N LEU A 5 12.74 -13.56 -27.08
CA LEU A 5 13.42 -12.29 -27.30
C LEU A 5 14.47 -12.10 -26.21
N VAL A 6 15.73 -12.07 -26.64
CA VAL A 6 16.90 -11.70 -25.84
C VAL A 6 17.02 -10.19 -25.91
N PHE A 7 16.90 -9.50 -24.77
CA PHE A 7 17.27 -8.09 -24.67
C PHE A 7 18.79 -7.97 -24.51
N LEU A 8 19.45 -7.43 -25.54
CA LEU A 8 20.87 -7.06 -25.51
C LEU A 8 21.10 -5.92 -24.51
N LYS A 9 21.99 -6.13 -23.54
CA LYS A 9 22.60 -5.05 -22.76
C LYS A 9 23.61 -4.32 -23.63
N TRP A 10 23.38 -3.05 -23.90
CA TRP A 10 24.37 -2.17 -24.50
C TRP A 10 25.30 -1.64 -23.41
N THR A 11 26.56 -2.07 -23.44
CA THR A 11 27.66 -1.47 -22.69
C THR A 11 28.29 -0.42 -23.60
N VAL A 12 28.08 0.86 -23.31
CA VAL A 12 28.79 1.94 -24.00
C VAL A 12 29.97 2.37 -23.13
N ILE A 13 31.18 2.11 -23.62
CA ILE A 13 32.43 2.65 -23.10
C ILE A 13 32.63 4.02 -23.76
N TRP A 14 32.75 5.08 -22.95
CA TRP A 14 33.12 6.42 -23.43
C TRP A 14 34.56 6.73 -23.03
N ILE A 15 35.41 7.00 -24.03
CA ILE A 15 36.74 7.60 -23.88
C ILE A 15 36.68 8.97 -24.56
N GLY A 16 37.04 10.03 -23.82
CA GLY A 16 37.66 11.23 -24.41
C GLY A 16 36.87 12.55 -24.44
N PHE A 17 37.33 13.47 -23.58
CA PHE A 17 37.44 14.93 -23.73
C PHE A 17 36.19 15.84 -23.83
N GLY A 18 35.97 16.58 -22.74
CA GLY A 18 35.94 18.06 -22.79
C GLY A 18 34.71 18.75 -23.36
N ALA A 19 33.57 18.62 -22.70
CA ALA A 19 32.51 19.64 -22.72
C ALA A 19 31.75 19.54 -21.39
N ALA A 20 31.43 20.70 -20.78
CA ALA A 20 30.76 20.79 -19.49
C ALA A 20 29.54 19.87 -19.47
N THR A 21 29.64 18.78 -18.71
CA THR A 21 28.51 17.91 -18.45
C THR A 21 27.55 18.71 -17.60
N ASN A 22 26.37 18.99 -18.14
CA ASN A 22 25.20 19.18 -17.30
C ASN A 22 25.08 17.90 -16.47
N LEU A 23 25.65 17.94 -15.26
CA LEU A 23 25.41 16.97 -14.21
C LEU A 23 23.91 17.05 -13.95
N PHE A 24 23.13 16.21 -14.62
CA PHE A 24 21.81 15.86 -14.13
C PHE A 24 22.06 15.44 -12.68
N PRO A 25 21.55 16.18 -11.68
CA PRO A 25 21.70 15.72 -10.31
C PRO A 25 21.05 14.34 -10.29
N GLY A 26 21.83 13.32 -9.94
CA GLY A 26 21.26 12.00 -9.64
C GLY A 26 20.15 12.14 -8.58
N PRO A 27 19.37 11.09 -8.34
CA PRO A 27 18.30 11.15 -7.35
C PRO A 27 18.85 11.73 -6.04
N LEU A 28 18.13 12.69 -5.45
CA LEU A 28 18.55 13.25 -4.16
C LEU A 28 18.57 12.11 -3.16
N THR A 29 19.67 11.92 -2.45
CA THR A 29 19.81 10.81 -1.51
C THR A 29 19.90 11.30 -0.07
N LEU A 30 19.24 10.57 0.84
CA LEU A 30 19.45 10.68 2.28
C LEU A 30 20.35 9.53 2.72
N ALA A 31 21.64 9.84 2.93
CA ALA A 31 22.60 8.84 3.40
C ALA A 31 22.24 8.29 4.80
N ASN A 32 21.66 9.13 5.66
CA ASN A 32 21.19 8.76 7.00
C ASN A 32 20.11 9.73 7.49
N LEU A 33 19.48 9.42 8.63
CA LEU A 33 18.44 10.23 9.27
C LEU A 33 18.95 11.02 10.50
N GLU A 34 20.25 11.30 10.59
CA GLU A 34 20.82 12.10 11.67
C GLU A 34 20.52 13.59 11.47
N TYR A 35 20.23 14.32 12.56
CA TYR A 35 19.95 15.76 12.48
C TYR A 35 21.16 16.59 12.03
N SER A 36 22.36 16.04 12.07
CA SER A 36 23.58 16.63 11.50
C SER A 36 23.55 16.66 9.97
N ASN A 37 22.83 15.75 9.33
CA ASN A 37 22.78 15.58 7.87
C ASN A 37 22.22 16.83 7.16
N PRO A 38 23.02 17.51 6.31
CA PRO A 38 22.58 18.70 5.58
C PRO A 38 21.38 18.45 4.66
N SER A 39 21.32 17.31 3.97
CA SER A 39 20.20 16.95 3.09
C SER A 39 18.90 16.79 3.87
N LEU A 40 18.96 16.20 5.08
CA LEU A 40 17.81 16.08 5.96
C LEU A 40 17.35 17.44 6.48
N LYS A 41 18.28 18.33 6.84
CA LYS A 41 17.95 19.71 7.26
C LYS A 41 17.25 20.47 6.15
N ASN A 42 17.77 20.38 4.91
CA ASN A 42 17.17 21.01 3.75
C ASN A 42 15.76 20.47 3.49
N LEU A 43 15.61 19.14 3.43
CA LEU A 43 14.32 18.47 3.29
C LEU A 43 13.30 18.99 4.32
N ARG A 44 13.67 19.01 5.60
CA ARG A 44 12.79 19.50 6.68
C ARG A 44 12.42 20.97 6.54
N SER A 45 13.35 21.80 6.07
CA SER A 45 13.09 23.22 5.80
C SER A 45 12.06 23.40 4.70
N GLU A 46 12.19 22.65 3.60
CA GLU A 46 11.25 22.72 2.49
C GLU A 46 9.87 22.17 2.85
N ILE A 47 9.80 21.09 3.63
CA ILE A 47 8.52 20.57 4.15
C ILE A 47 7.82 21.64 4.98
N LYS A 48 8.56 22.34 5.84
CA LYS A 48 8.00 23.41 6.69
C LYS A 48 7.48 24.56 5.84
N GLU A 49 8.23 24.98 4.84
CA GLU A 49 7.83 26.08 3.96
C GLU A 49 6.64 25.71 3.08
N ASN A 50 6.67 24.55 2.44
CA ASN A 50 5.54 24.03 1.67
C ASN A 50 4.29 23.87 2.54
N LEU A 51 4.43 23.38 3.78
CA LEU A 51 3.29 23.28 4.71
C LEU A 51 2.72 24.65 5.08
N ARG A 52 3.56 25.67 5.25
CA ARG A 52 3.14 27.05 5.49
C ARG A 52 2.33 27.57 4.30
N ILE A 53 2.85 27.40 3.09
CA ILE A 53 2.21 27.83 1.84
C ILE A 53 0.91 27.06 1.58
N SER A 54 0.89 25.73 1.79
CA SER A 54 -0.33 24.91 1.61
C SER A 54 -1.46 25.36 2.53
N LYS A 55 -1.14 25.76 3.77
CA LYS A 55 -2.12 26.27 4.74
C LYS A 55 -2.45 27.75 4.58
N SER A 56 -1.61 28.49 3.87
CA SER A 56 -1.81 29.92 3.57
C SER A 56 -3.01 30.10 2.64
N GLY A 57 -3.92 31.02 2.98
CA GLY A 57 -5.00 31.44 2.08
C GLY A 57 -4.53 32.34 0.94
N THR A 58 -3.26 32.72 0.93
CA THR A 58 -2.67 33.62 -0.07
C THR A 58 -2.49 32.88 -1.40
N LYS A 59 -3.21 33.34 -2.44
CA LYS A 59 -3.21 32.73 -3.78
C LYS A 59 -1.91 32.94 -4.59
N GLN A 60 -1.02 33.83 -4.13
CA GLN A 60 0.20 34.21 -4.84
C GLN A 60 1.45 33.43 -4.40
N GLU A 61 1.38 32.66 -3.31
CA GLU A 61 2.52 31.89 -2.84
C GLU A 61 2.66 30.59 -3.64
N ILE A 62 3.83 30.41 -4.27
CA ILE A 62 4.14 29.25 -5.12
C ILE A 62 4.86 28.22 -4.25
N LEU A 63 4.40 26.96 -4.29
CA LEU A 63 5.06 25.86 -3.62
C LEU A 63 6.45 25.63 -4.21
N ILE A 64 7.39 25.23 -3.35
CA ILE A 64 8.64 24.62 -3.82
C ILE A 64 8.24 23.37 -4.61
N PRO A 65 8.71 23.17 -5.85
CA PRO A 65 8.34 22.03 -6.66
C PRO A 65 8.58 20.69 -5.94
N LEU A 66 7.68 19.75 -6.18
CA LEU A 66 7.71 18.41 -5.61
C LEU A 66 8.98 17.72 -6.08
N LYS A 67 9.77 17.26 -5.11
CA LYS A 67 10.94 16.45 -5.35
C LYS A 67 11.07 15.38 -4.28
N TYR A 68 11.80 14.33 -4.62
CA TYR A 68 11.96 13.17 -3.77
C TYR A 68 13.40 13.01 -3.32
N TYR A 69 13.54 12.56 -2.09
CA TYR A 69 14.79 12.04 -1.57
C TYR A 69 14.68 10.53 -1.40
N GLU A 70 15.59 9.79 -1.99
CA GLU A 70 15.72 8.36 -1.76
C GLU A 70 16.38 8.08 -0.41
N TYR A 71 15.75 7.21 0.37
CA TYR A 71 16.26 6.72 1.64
C TYR A 71 16.24 5.20 1.70
N LYS A 72 17.40 4.59 1.90
CA LYS A 72 17.49 3.14 2.13
C LYS A 72 17.19 2.83 3.60
N VAL A 73 16.13 2.07 3.86
CA VAL A 73 15.70 1.66 5.19
C VAL A 73 16.81 0.87 5.90
N GLN A 74 17.22 1.33 7.07
CA GLN A 74 18.25 0.70 7.89
C GLN A 74 17.64 -0.29 8.87
N LYS A 75 18.48 -1.17 9.45
CA LYS A 75 18.04 -2.23 10.38
C LYS A 75 17.25 -1.71 11.57
N GLU A 76 17.66 -0.57 12.13
CA GLU A 76 17.05 0.04 13.32
C GLU A 76 15.93 1.04 12.97
N ASP A 77 15.45 1.03 11.72
CA ASP A 77 14.37 1.89 11.29
C ASP A 77 13.01 1.23 11.45
N ASN A 78 12.04 2.05 11.80
CA ASN A 78 10.64 1.75 11.67
C ASN A 78 9.93 2.96 11.06
N PHE A 79 8.70 2.75 10.59
CA PHE A 79 7.92 3.77 9.90
C PHE A 79 7.81 5.08 10.71
N PHE A 80 7.54 4.98 12.01
CA PHE A 80 7.38 6.13 12.90
C PHE A 80 8.67 6.90 13.12
N LYS A 81 9.81 6.19 13.25
CA LYS A 81 11.13 6.81 13.35
C LYS A 81 11.44 7.59 12.07
N ILE A 82 11.22 6.99 10.89
CA ILE A 82 11.45 7.66 9.60
C ILE A 82 10.58 8.91 9.51
N MET A 83 9.27 8.80 9.77
CA MET A 83 8.36 9.96 9.79
C MET A 83 8.86 11.08 10.70
N ALA A 84 9.21 10.76 11.95
CA ALA A 84 9.65 11.76 12.93
C ALA A 84 10.95 12.45 12.48
N ARG A 85 11.90 11.69 11.95
CA ARG A 85 13.20 12.21 11.49
C ARG A 85 13.08 13.07 10.24
N THR A 86 12.25 12.67 9.28
CA THR A 86 12.05 13.43 8.03
C THR A 86 11.06 14.58 8.19
N GLY A 87 10.19 14.56 9.20
CA GLY A 87 9.12 15.54 9.34
C GLY A 87 7.91 15.23 8.45
N MET A 88 7.81 14.01 7.93
CA MET A 88 6.65 13.51 7.20
C MET A 88 5.47 13.21 8.13
N ASP A 89 4.26 13.23 7.57
CA ASP A 89 3.09 12.62 8.18
C ASP A 89 2.85 11.20 7.62
N LEU A 90 1.85 10.52 8.19
CA LEU A 90 1.56 9.13 7.90
C LEU A 90 1.09 8.98 6.46
N GLU A 91 0.24 9.89 6.03
CA GLU A 91 -0.45 9.90 4.75
C GLU A 91 0.51 10.10 3.60
N THR A 92 1.43 11.04 3.77
CA THR A 92 2.43 11.34 2.74
C THR A 92 3.35 10.15 2.55
N LEU A 93 3.95 9.66 3.64
CA LEU A 93 4.92 8.58 3.54
C LEU A 93 4.28 7.28 3.03
N SER A 94 3.04 6.99 3.45
CA SER A 94 2.30 5.81 2.98
C SER A 94 1.84 5.94 1.53
N SER A 95 1.30 7.09 1.13
CA SER A 95 0.79 7.31 -0.23
C SER A 95 1.90 7.27 -1.26
N VAL A 96 3.02 7.97 -1.02
CA VAL A 96 4.15 8.04 -1.98
C VAL A 96 4.80 6.66 -2.19
N ASN A 97 4.91 5.87 -1.13
CA ASN A 97 5.57 4.57 -1.16
C ASN A 97 4.58 3.39 -1.29
N GLU A 98 3.30 3.67 -1.55
CA GLU A 98 2.22 2.69 -1.65
C GLU A 98 2.18 1.67 -0.50
N LEU A 99 2.43 2.14 0.72
CA LEU A 99 2.42 1.30 1.92
C LEU A 99 0.99 1.09 2.39
N SER A 100 0.64 -0.15 2.68
CA SER A 100 -0.65 -0.51 3.28
C SER A 100 -0.62 -0.49 4.80
N SER A 101 0.58 -0.61 5.39
CA SER A 101 0.79 -0.61 6.83
C SER A 101 2.19 -0.07 7.22
N PRO A 102 2.37 0.43 8.47
CA PRO A 102 3.69 0.71 9.02
C PRO A 102 4.67 -0.47 9.00
N HIS A 103 4.16 -1.71 8.94
CA HIS A 103 4.95 -2.94 8.97
C HIS A 103 5.40 -3.42 7.59
N ASP A 104 5.02 -2.72 6.52
CA ASP A 104 5.44 -3.07 5.16
C ASP A 104 6.92 -2.69 4.89
N LEU A 105 7.52 -1.88 5.77
CA LEU A 105 8.92 -1.54 5.69
C LEU A 105 9.81 -2.75 5.97
N SER A 106 10.82 -2.92 5.12
CA SER A 106 11.85 -3.94 5.27
C SER A 106 13.24 -3.31 5.14
N GLN A 107 14.22 -3.86 5.87
CA GLN A 107 15.60 -3.41 5.75
C GLN A 107 16.05 -3.48 4.29
N GLY A 108 16.69 -2.42 3.81
CA GLY A 108 17.17 -2.30 2.45
C GLY A 108 16.14 -1.83 1.42
N MET A 109 14.87 -1.70 1.78
CA MET A 109 13.85 -1.04 0.97
C MET A 109 14.28 0.41 0.68
N ILE A 110 14.11 0.86 -0.56
CA ILE A 110 14.28 2.27 -0.92
C ILE A 110 12.94 2.96 -0.77
N LEU A 111 12.92 4.03 0.03
CA LEU A 111 11.76 4.91 0.19
C LEU A 111 12.02 6.22 -0.53
N GLU A 112 10.98 6.75 -1.17
CA GLU A 112 10.94 8.11 -1.65
C GLU A 112 10.31 9.00 -0.59
N ILE A 113 11.05 10.01 -0.14
CA ILE A 113 10.63 10.99 0.84
C ILE A 113 10.40 12.32 0.12
N PRO A 114 9.15 12.76 -0.09
CA PRO A 114 8.89 14.02 -0.77
C PRO A 114 9.30 15.23 0.11
N ASN A 115 9.59 16.36 -0.51
CA ASN A 115 9.85 17.64 0.17
C ASN A 115 8.59 18.39 0.62
N MET A 116 7.43 17.75 0.61
CA MET A 116 6.17 18.33 1.05
C MET A 116 5.23 17.24 1.57
N ARG A 117 4.24 17.66 2.37
CA ARG A 117 3.17 16.79 2.84
C ARG A 117 1.97 16.85 1.90
N GLY A 118 1.35 15.71 1.68
CA GLY A 118 0.22 15.54 0.79
C GLY A 118 0.08 14.09 0.36
N THR A 119 -0.92 13.81 -0.46
CA THR A 119 -1.20 12.44 -0.92
C THR A 119 -1.36 12.41 -2.42
N PHE A 120 -0.98 11.31 -3.06
CA PHE A 120 -1.37 11.08 -4.43
C PHE A 120 -2.86 10.78 -4.55
N HIS A 121 -3.48 11.35 -5.60
CA HIS A 121 -4.78 10.90 -6.03
C HIS A 121 -4.69 9.42 -6.47
N PRO A 122 -5.60 8.54 -6.02
CA PRO A 122 -5.42 7.10 -6.18
C PRO A 122 -5.56 6.60 -7.62
N GLU A 123 -6.40 7.26 -8.44
CA GLU A 123 -6.83 6.74 -9.75
C GLU A 123 -6.69 7.72 -10.91
N GLU A 124 -6.93 9.02 -10.68
CA GLU A 124 -6.80 10.05 -11.71
C GLU A 124 -5.40 10.17 -12.32
N THR A 125 -5.34 10.04 -13.63
CA THR A 125 -4.13 10.12 -14.45
C THR A 125 -4.19 11.19 -15.53
N ASP A 126 -5.35 11.82 -15.76
CA ASP A 126 -5.47 12.91 -16.73
C ASP A 126 -4.78 14.17 -16.21
N SER A 127 -3.78 14.64 -16.96
CA SER A 127 -2.99 15.83 -16.63
C SER A 127 -3.63 17.15 -17.10
N SER A 128 -4.83 17.10 -17.68
CA SER A 128 -5.49 18.30 -18.23
C SER A 128 -5.79 19.36 -17.17
N GLU A 129 -5.78 20.63 -17.59
CA GLU A 129 -6.18 21.75 -16.72
C GLU A 129 -7.62 21.60 -16.22
N LYS A 130 -8.50 20.99 -17.01
CA LYS A 130 -9.87 20.68 -16.61
C LYS A 130 -9.87 19.75 -15.39
N THR A 131 -9.09 18.68 -15.42
CA THR A 131 -9.00 17.71 -14.32
C THR A 131 -8.37 18.35 -13.08
N LYS A 132 -7.32 19.16 -13.25
CA LYS A 132 -6.74 19.96 -12.17
C LYS A 132 -7.79 20.82 -11.46
N LEU A 133 -8.63 21.55 -12.20
CA LEU A 133 -9.69 22.38 -11.62
C LEU A 133 -10.75 21.56 -10.86
N ILE A 134 -11.15 20.40 -11.41
CA ILE A 134 -12.09 19.48 -10.73
C ILE A 134 -11.51 18.96 -9.41
N LEU A 135 -10.23 18.56 -9.42
CA LEU A 135 -9.55 18.10 -8.21
C LEU A 135 -9.41 19.23 -7.18
N ALA A 136 -9.03 20.43 -7.62
CA ALA A 136 -8.90 21.61 -6.78
C ALA A 136 -10.20 21.90 -6.03
N GLU A 137 -11.33 21.91 -6.74
CA GLU A 137 -12.66 22.10 -6.15
C GLU A 137 -13.02 20.96 -5.18
N LYS A 138 -12.89 19.70 -5.63
CA LYS A 138 -13.26 18.51 -4.85
C LYS A 138 -12.52 18.43 -3.51
N TYR A 139 -11.23 18.75 -3.51
CA TYR A 139 -10.37 18.67 -2.33
C TYR A 139 -10.22 20.02 -1.60
N GLN A 140 -10.87 21.08 -2.08
CA GLN A 140 -10.79 22.44 -1.54
C GLN A 140 -9.34 22.95 -1.45
N ILE A 141 -8.55 22.66 -2.49
CA ILE A 141 -7.16 23.10 -2.63
C ILE A 141 -7.11 24.16 -3.74
N ASP A 142 -6.27 25.18 -3.59
CA ASP A 142 -5.95 26.08 -4.70
C ASP A 142 -5.33 25.28 -5.86
N ALA A 143 -5.91 25.40 -7.07
CA ALA A 143 -5.44 24.69 -8.25
C ALA A 143 -3.95 24.92 -8.52
N ASN A 144 -3.42 26.10 -8.22
CA ASN A 144 -2.00 26.43 -8.42
C ASN A 144 -1.06 25.67 -7.48
N LYS A 145 -1.60 25.04 -6.43
CA LYS A 145 -0.84 24.22 -5.47
C LYS A 145 -0.84 22.75 -5.85
N LEU A 146 -1.72 22.30 -6.74
CA LEU A 146 -1.70 20.92 -7.23
C LEU A 146 -0.46 20.70 -8.10
N GLN A 147 0.21 19.56 -7.89
CA GLN A 147 1.39 19.19 -8.66
C GLN A 147 1.16 17.86 -9.36
N TYR A 148 1.38 17.83 -10.67
CA TYR A 148 1.28 16.60 -11.44
C TYR A 148 2.66 15.94 -11.54
N ASP A 149 2.76 14.70 -11.07
CA ASP A 149 3.95 13.88 -11.21
C ASP A 149 3.84 13.11 -12.53
N SER A 150 4.59 13.55 -13.55
CA SER A 150 4.58 12.93 -14.87
C SER A 150 5.22 11.55 -14.91
N GLU A 151 6.15 11.25 -14.00
CA GLU A 151 6.80 9.94 -13.92
C GLU A 151 5.83 8.89 -13.38
N ARG A 152 5.03 9.27 -12.38
CA ARG A 152 4.00 8.42 -11.77
C ARG A 152 2.65 8.48 -12.49
N GLY A 153 2.44 9.50 -13.31
CA GLY A 153 1.17 9.78 -13.98
C GLY A 153 0.04 10.10 -12.99
N LYS A 154 0.34 10.82 -11.91
CA LYS A 154 -0.62 11.07 -10.81
C LYS A 154 -0.55 12.50 -10.28
N TRP A 155 -1.70 13.00 -9.85
CA TRP A 155 -1.79 14.26 -9.12
C TRP A 155 -1.39 14.10 -7.66
N PHE A 156 -0.42 14.89 -7.22
CA PHE A 156 -0.10 15.08 -5.81
C PHE A 156 -0.97 16.20 -5.23
N LEU A 157 -1.60 15.93 -4.09
CA LEU A 157 -2.55 16.80 -3.41
C LEU A 157 -1.93 17.29 -2.09
N PRO A 158 -1.29 18.48 -2.05
CA PRO A 158 -0.63 18.97 -0.84
C PRO A 158 -1.59 19.23 0.31
N GLY A 159 -1.15 18.90 1.53
CA GLY A 159 -1.88 19.21 2.76
C GLY A 159 -3.12 18.36 3.03
N ILE A 160 -3.46 17.39 2.17
CA ILE A 160 -4.55 16.46 2.40
C ILE A 160 -4.17 15.43 3.47
N SER A 161 -5.07 15.27 4.43
CA SER A 161 -5.01 14.25 5.49
C SER A 161 -5.98 13.13 5.17
N MET A 162 -5.59 11.91 5.56
CA MET A 162 -6.42 10.73 5.52
C MET A 162 -7.52 10.87 6.58
N GLY A 163 -8.68 10.31 6.28
CA GLY A 163 -9.78 10.23 7.25
C GLY A 163 -9.42 9.33 8.44
N LYS A 164 -10.11 9.51 9.56
CA LYS A 164 -9.90 8.71 10.78
C LYS A 164 -9.98 7.20 10.53
N SER A 165 -10.95 6.77 9.71
CA SER A 165 -11.12 5.37 9.35
C SER A 165 -9.92 4.84 8.59
N GLU A 166 -9.46 5.54 7.55
CA GLU A 166 -8.30 5.13 6.74
C GLU A 166 -7.02 5.02 7.57
N LYS A 167 -6.78 5.97 8.50
CA LYS A 167 -5.69 5.86 9.49
C LYS A 167 -5.83 4.59 10.35
N SER A 168 -7.04 4.29 10.80
CA SER A 168 -7.32 3.07 11.57
C SER A 168 -7.00 1.79 10.78
N PHE A 169 -7.32 1.76 9.47
CA PHE A 169 -6.96 0.65 8.59
C PHE A 169 -5.44 0.52 8.43
N PHE A 170 -4.75 1.62 8.15
CA PHE A 170 -3.29 1.63 7.99
C PHE A 170 -2.57 1.10 9.24
N TYR A 171 -3.07 1.45 10.44
CA TYR A 171 -2.53 0.93 11.70
C TYR A 171 -2.88 -0.54 12.01
N GLY A 172 -3.72 -1.19 11.19
CA GLY A 172 -4.13 -2.57 11.37
C GLY A 172 -5.29 -2.77 12.35
N PHE A 173 -6.05 -1.72 12.68
CA PHE A 173 -7.24 -1.81 13.55
C PHE A 173 -8.54 -1.98 12.75
N GLY A 174 -8.46 -1.96 11.44
CA GLY A 174 -9.62 -2.02 10.56
C GLY A 174 -10.27 -3.39 10.42
N PHE A 175 -9.48 -4.46 10.60
CA PHE A 175 -9.91 -5.84 10.39
C PHE A 175 -9.80 -6.67 11.66
N GLN A 176 -10.81 -7.49 11.91
CA GLN A 176 -10.81 -8.47 12.98
C GLN A 176 -10.29 -9.82 12.47
N PHE A 177 -9.61 -10.55 13.35
CA PHE A 177 -9.21 -11.93 13.10
C PHE A 177 -10.45 -12.80 12.79
N PRO A 178 -10.49 -13.54 11.66
CA PRO A 178 -11.72 -14.17 11.16
C PRO A 178 -12.06 -15.52 11.81
N LEU A 179 -11.30 -15.95 12.83
CA LEU A 179 -11.48 -17.22 13.54
C LEU A 179 -11.40 -16.97 15.05
N THR A 180 -12.05 -17.79 15.87
CA THR A 180 -11.90 -17.70 17.34
C THR A 180 -10.53 -18.18 17.81
N ALA A 181 -10.01 -19.26 17.20
CA ALA A 181 -8.70 -19.82 17.50
C ALA A 181 -8.12 -20.50 16.26
N ALA A 182 -6.86 -20.19 15.95
CA ALA A 182 -6.14 -20.80 14.83
C ALA A 182 -4.63 -20.69 15.02
N ILE A 183 -3.89 -21.56 14.34
CA ILE A 183 -2.44 -21.44 14.20
C ILE A 183 -2.14 -20.87 12.82
N ILE A 184 -1.36 -19.80 12.74
CA ILE A 184 -0.87 -19.29 11.45
C ILE A 184 0.11 -20.31 10.88
N SER A 185 -0.32 -21.03 9.84
CA SER A 185 0.47 -22.09 9.20
C SER A 185 1.29 -21.58 8.02
N SER A 186 0.86 -20.48 7.38
CA SER A 186 1.63 -19.82 6.34
C SER A 186 1.34 -18.32 6.27
N ASN A 187 2.40 -17.52 6.24
CA ASN A 187 2.33 -16.06 6.13
C ASN A 187 2.15 -15.58 4.69
N PHE A 188 1.77 -14.31 4.56
CA PHE A 188 1.79 -13.56 3.30
C PHE A 188 3.22 -13.29 2.84
N GLY A 189 3.51 -13.51 1.55
CA GLY A 189 4.81 -13.25 0.94
C GLY A 189 5.38 -14.43 0.13
N LYS A 190 6.68 -14.36 -0.19
CA LYS A 190 7.37 -15.44 -0.91
C LYS A 190 7.44 -16.70 -0.05
N ARG A 191 7.12 -17.85 -0.65
CA ARG A 191 7.26 -19.18 -0.04
C ARG A 191 7.56 -20.23 -1.10
N LEU A 192 7.93 -21.43 -0.68
CA LEU A 192 7.91 -22.59 -1.56
C LEU A 192 6.47 -23.10 -1.70
N ASP A 193 6.03 -23.33 -2.93
CA ASP A 193 4.72 -23.91 -3.19
C ASP A 193 4.66 -25.33 -2.56
N PRO A 194 3.64 -25.63 -1.74
CA PRO A 194 3.65 -26.86 -0.96
C PRO A 194 3.58 -28.12 -1.81
N PHE A 195 3.05 -28.03 -3.03
CA PHE A 195 2.86 -29.15 -3.96
C PHE A 195 4.03 -29.30 -4.93
N THR A 196 4.52 -28.20 -5.51
CA THR A 196 5.55 -28.22 -6.57
C THR A 196 6.95 -27.93 -6.06
N LYS A 197 7.10 -27.46 -4.82
CA LYS A 197 8.36 -27.02 -4.19
C LYS A 197 9.10 -25.89 -4.92
N LYS A 198 8.43 -25.23 -5.88
CA LYS A 198 8.96 -24.04 -6.57
C LYS A 198 8.64 -22.78 -5.78
N GLU A 199 9.48 -21.75 -5.91
CA GLU A 199 9.15 -20.44 -5.34
C GLU A 199 7.84 -19.90 -5.90
N THR A 200 6.99 -19.40 -5.02
CA THR A 200 5.71 -18.79 -5.34
C THR A 200 5.41 -17.63 -4.38
N PHE A 201 4.43 -16.80 -4.71
CA PHE A 201 3.95 -15.74 -3.85
C PHE A 201 2.61 -16.12 -3.22
N HIS A 202 2.57 -16.15 -1.90
CA HIS A 202 1.37 -16.39 -1.13
C HIS A 202 0.64 -15.09 -0.85
N GLY A 203 -0.52 -14.92 -1.50
CA GLY A 203 -1.31 -13.69 -1.48
C GLY A 203 -2.21 -13.48 -0.26
N GLY A 204 -2.10 -14.33 0.76
CA GLY A 204 -2.96 -14.32 1.94
C GLY A 204 -2.28 -14.88 3.18
N LEU A 205 -3.09 -15.22 4.16
CA LEU A 205 -2.72 -15.87 5.42
C LEU A 205 -3.44 -17.22 5.51
N ASP A 206 -2.68 -18.30 5.68
CA ASP A 206 -3.26 -19.63 5.92
C ASP A 206 -3.34 -19.84 7.44
N MET A 207 -4.56 -20.10 7.93
CA MET A 207 -4.87 -20.29 9.34
C MET A 207 -5.40 -21.70 9.58
N ALA A 208 -4.56 -22.57 10.14
CA ALA A 208 -4.92 -23.93 10.49
C ALA A 208 -5.90 -23.93 11.67
N ALA A 209 -7.04 -24.59 11.45
CA ALA A 209 -8.11 -24.76 12.43
C ALA A 209 -8.86 -26.06 12.13
N LYS A 210 -9.63 -26.56 13.11
CA LYS A 210 -10.42 -27.78 12.90
C LYS A 210 -11.45 -27.55 11.81
N GLN A 211 -11.66 -28.54 10.93
CA GLN A 211 -12.77 -28.51 9.98
C GLN A 211 -14.09 -28.31 10.72
N GLY A 212 -14.98 -27.48 10.17
CA GLY A 212 -16.24 -27.07 10.80
C GLY A 212 -16.11 -25.89 11.77
N SER A 213 -14.90 -25.37 12.05
CA SER A 213 -14.76 -24.18 12.90
C SER A 213 -15.41 -22.96 12.25
N ASP A 214 -16.08 -22.14 13.04
CA ASP A 214 -16.75 -20.93 12.55
C ASP A 214 -15.79 -19.93 11.94
N VAL A 215 -16.17 -19.38 10.78
CA VAL A 215 -15.49 -18.29 10.08
C VAL A 215 -16.35 -17.04 10.18
N PHE A 216 -15.74 -15.93 10.57
CA PHE A 216 -16.42 -14.65 10.79
C PHE A 216 -15.99 -13.58 9.78
N SER A 217 -16.89 -12.67 9.44
CA SER A 217 -16.55 -11.50 8.63
C SER A 217 -15.57 -10.59 9.39
N SER A 218 -14.42 -10.30 8.80
CA SER A 218 -13.40 -9.44 9.43
C SER A 218 -13.81 -7.97 9.52
N MET A 219 -14.85 -7.55 8.78
CA MET A 219 -15.32 -6.17 8.73
C MET A 219 -16.76 -6.08 8.21
N ASP A 220 -17.50 -5.03 8.57
CA ASP A 220 -18.78 -4.68 7.95
C ASP A 220 -18.67 -4.61 6.42
N GLY A 221 -19.62 -5.19 5.70
CA GLY A 221 -19.58 -5.20 4.25
C GLY A 221 -20.77 -5.85 3.57
N GLU A 222 -20.65 -6.05 2.27
CA GLU A 222 -21.63 -6.75 1.44
C GLU A 222 -20.97 -7.92 0.72
N VAL A 223 -21.59 -9.09 0.79
CA VAL A 223 -21.11 -10.33 0.16
C VAL A 223 -21.20 -10.18 -1.36
N SER A 224 -20.06 -10.03 -2.02
CA SER A 224 -19.98 -9.84 -3.47
C SER A 224 -19.95 -11.16 -4.24
N PHE A 225 -19.48 -12.24 -3.61
CA PHE A 225 -19.40 -13.58 -4.19
C PHE A 225 -19.54 -14.68 -3.14
N VAL A 226 -20.26 -15.75 -3.51
CA VAL A 226 -20.34 -17.03 -2.79
C VAL A 226 -20.35 -18.12 -3.83
N GLY A 227 -19.42 -19.08 -3.75
CA GLY A 227 -19.36 -20.19 -4.70
C GLY A 227 -17.97 -20.84 -4.76
N THR A 228 -17.75 -21.67 -5.77
CA THR A 228 -16.44 -22.31 -6.00
C THR A 228 -15.60 -21.49 -6.97
N GLN A 229 -14.29 -21.34 -6.69
CA GLN A 229 -13.38 -20.63 -7.59
C GLN A 229 -11.97 -21.24 -7.60
N GLY A 230 -11.73 -22.14 -8.56
CA GLY A 230 -10.40 -22.69 -8.83
C GLY A 230 -9.68 -23.20 -7.59
N GLY A 231 -8.43 -22.77 -7.40
CA GLY A 231 -7.60 -23.18 -6.27
C GLY A 231 -8.16 -22.81 -4.89
N TYR A 232 -9.02 -21.79 -4.78
CA TYR A 232 -9.63 -21.40 -3.51
C TYR A 232 -10.66 -22.42 -3.01
N GLY A 233 -11.18 -23.30 -3.86
CA GLY A 233 -12.32 -24.14 -3.50
C GLY A 233 -13.56 -23.29 -3.24
N ASN A 234 -14.30 -23.60 -2.17
CA ASN A 234 -15.41 -22.78 -1.70
C ASN A 234 -14.89 -21.45 -1.16
N LEU A 235 -15.44 -20.36 -1.69
CA LEU A 235 -14.96 -19.02 -1.49
C LEU A 235 -16.12 -18.07 -1.17
N ILE A 236 -15.94 -17.26 -0.13
CA ILE A 236 -16.73 -16.04 0.12
C ILE A 236 -15.85 -14.83 -0.18
N ILE A 237 -16.43 -13.83 -0.85
CA ILE A 237 -15.80 -12.51 -1.04
C ILE A 237 -16.75 -11.45 -0.47
N ILE A 238 -16.20 -10.55 0.35
CA ILE A 238 -16.95 -9.45 0.98
C ILE A 238 -16.30 -8.14 0.58
N LYS A 239 -17.09 -7.22 0.02
CA LYS A 239 -16.67 -5.84 -0.27
C LYS A 239 -16.94 -4.95 0.93
N HIS A 240 -16.00 -4.05 1.19
CA HIS A 240 -16.00 -3.12 2.31
C HIS A 240 -15.85 -1.67 1.79
N ILE A 241 -15.86 -0.71 2.72
CA ILE A 241 -15.57 0.70 2.39
C ILE A 241 -14.10 0.88 1.97
N LEU A 242 -13.77 2.06 1.41
CA LEU A 242 -12.40 2.46 1.01
C LEU A 242 -11.73 1.52 -0.02
N GLY A 243 -12.54 0.78 -0.79
CA GLY A 243 -12.08 -0.13 -1.83
C GLY A 243 -11.53 -1.45 -1.29
N TYR A 244 -11.76 -1.76 -0.01
CA TYR A 244 -11.34 -3.00 0.61
C TYR A 244 -12.23 -4.19 0.21
N GLU A 245 -11.61 -5.36 0.13
CA GLU A 245 -12.27 -6.65 -0.10
C GLU A 245 -11.56 -7.71 0.76
N THR A 246 -12.34 -8.59 1.40
CA THR A 246 -11.80 -9.78 2.08
C THR A 246 -12.25 -11.05 1.37
N ARG A 247 -11.37 -12.06 1.37
CA ARG A 247 -11.61 -13.37 0.76
C ARG A 247 -11.41 -14.48 1.78
N TYR A 248 -12.32 -15.45 1.79
CA TYR A 248 -12.35 -16.58 2.72
C TYR A 248 -12.43 -17.87 1.90
N GLY A 249 -11.30 -18.51 1.67
CA GLY A 249 -11.16 -19.71 0.85
C GLY A 249 -11.13 -21.01 1.66
N HIS A 250 -11.18 -22.13 0.93
CA HIS A 250 -11.16 -23.50 1.43
C HIS A 250 -12.34 -23.86 2.35
N LEU A 251 -13.45 -23.14 2.27
CA LEU A 251 -14.58 -23.30 3.19
C LEU A 251 -15.25 -24.69 3.06
N LEU A 252 -15.85 -25.17 4.13
CA LEU A 252 -16.69 -26.37 4.13
C LEU A 252 -18.09 -26.07 3.58
N ASN A 253 -18.70 -25.01 4.10
CA ASN A 253 -20.04 -24.54 3.73
C ASN A 253 -20.11 -23.00 3.78
N PHE A 254 -21.26 -22.47 3.35
CA PHE A 254 -21.59 -21.05 3.41
C PHE A 254 -22.82 -20.87 4.30
N VAL A 255 -22.82 -19.85 5.16
CA VAL A 255 -24.03 -19.44 5.91
C VAL A 255 -24.56 -18.07 5.48
N VAL A 256 -24.06 -17.56 4.36
CA VAL A 256 -24.45 -16.28 3.74
C VAL A 256 -24.68 -16.44 2.24
N LYS A 257 -25.36 -15.47 1.64
CA LYS A 257 -25.63 -15.40 0.19
C LYS A 257 -25.11 -14.12 -0.44
N ARG A 258 -24.87 -14.13 -1.76
CA ARG A 258 -24.49 -12.94 -2.53
C ARG A 258 -25.53 -11.81 -2.34
N GLY A 259 -25.05 -10.59 -2.14
CA GLY A 259 -25.85 -9.40 -1.84
C GLY A 259 -26.23 -9.23 -0.37
N GLN A 260 -25.94 -10.21 0.50
CA GLN A 260 -26.18 -10.06 1.94
C GLN A 260 -25.21 -9.06 2.54
N ARG A 261 -25.74 -8.13 3.34
CA ARG A 261 -24.92 -7.28 4.21
C ARG A 261 -24.58 -8.04 5.48
N VAL A 262 -23.32 -7.97 5.88
CA VAL A 262 -22.82 -8.62 7.09
C VAL A 262 -22.13 -7.63 8.01
N LYS A 263 -22.17 -7.90 9.30
CA LYS A 263 -21.44 -7.14 10.32
C LYS A 263 -20.08 -7.76 10.63
N LYS A 264 -19.14 -6.94 11.09
CA LYS A 264 -17.89 -7.41 11.65
C LYS A 264 -18.18 -8.40 12.79
N GLY A 265 -17.58 -9.59 12.71
CA GLY A 265 -17.80 -10.67 13.67
C GLY A 265 -19.04 -11.54 13.39
N GLU A 266 -19.80 -11.29 12.32
CA GLU A 266 -20.91 -12.16 11.91
C GLU A 266 -20.36 -13.46 11.30
N LYS A 267 -20.94 -14.62 11.68
CA LYS A 267 -20.56 -15.92 11.10
C LYS A 267 -20.96 -15.95 9.62
N ILE A 268 -20.02 -16.33 8.76
CA ILE A 268 -20.20 -16.36 7.30
C ILE A 268 -20.02 -17.75 6.68
N GLY A 269 -19.33 -18.65 7.37
CA GLY A 269 -19.17 -20.04 6.94
C GLY A 269 -18.36 -20.84 7.95
N GLU A 270 -17.83 -21.97 7.50
CA GLU A 270 -17.03 -22.85 8.34
C GLU A 270 -15.74 -23.28 7.62
N VAL A 271 -14.68 -23.47 8.39
CA VAL A 271 -13.38 -23.95 7.91
C VAL A 271 -13.54 -25.31 7.25
N GLY A 272 -12.93 -25.48 6.07
CA GLY A 272 -12.92 -26.75 5.34
C GLY A 272 -11.54 -27.09 4.79
N GLN A 273 -11.57 -27.90 3.73
CA GLN A 273 -10.40 -28.32 2.96
C GLN A 273 -10.74 -28.39 1.46
N THR A 274 -11.67 -27.56 0.99
CA THR A 274 -12.08 -27.60 -0.43
C THR A 274 -11.04 -26.94 -1.33
N GLY A 275 -11.00 -27.34 -2.61
CA GLY A 275 -10.02 -26.80 -3.56
C GLY A 275 -8.60 -27.31 -3.30
N ARG A 276 -7.59 -26.46 -3.46
CA ARG A 276 -6.18 -26.85 -3.40
C ARG A 276 -5.61 -26.67 -1.99
N ALA A 277 -5.99 -27.55 -1.06
CA ALA A 277 -5.61 -27.51 0.36
C ALA A 277 -4.93 -28.81 0.81
N THR A 278 -3.86 -28.71 1.59
CA THR A 278 -3.12 -29.88 2.14
C THR A 278 -3.69 -30.41 3.46
N GLY A 279 -4.62 -29.68 4.07
CA GLY A 279 -5.28 -30.01 5.34
C GLY A 279 -6.31 -28.94 5.70
N PRO A 280 -7.14 -29.12 6.74
CA PRO A 280 -8.13 -28.13 7.14
C PRO A 280 -7.50 -26.80 7.57
N HIS A 281 -7.87 -25.73 6.86
CA HIS A 281 -7.44 -24.36 7.17
C HIS A 281 -8.32 -23.33 6.45
N LEU A 282 -8.31 -22.10 6.96
CA LEU A 282 -8.85 -20.94 6.25
C LEU A 282 -7.73 -20.25 5.48
N HIS A 283 -7.91 -20.08 4.17
CA HIS A 283 -7.10 -19.15 3.39
C HIS A 283 -7.77 -17.78 3.38
N PHE A 284 -7.11 -16.77 3.94
CA PHE A 284 -7.65 -15.43 4.08
C PHE A 284 -6.84 -14.39 3.32
N GLU A 285 -7.50 -13.54 2.53
CA GLU A 285 -6.84 -12.40 1.88
C GLU A 285 -7.53 -11.09 2.26
N ILE A 286 -6.72 -10.03 2.35
CA ILE A 286 -7.18 -8.63 2.31
C ILE A 286 -6.72 -8.07 0.97
N ARG A 287 -7.61 -7.35 0.29
CA ARG A 287 -7.30 -6.60 -0.93
C ARG A 287 -7.81 -5.18 -0.82
N ARG A 288 -7.12 -4.24 -1.44
CA ARG A 288 -7.58 -2.86 -1.65
C ARG A 288 -7.40 -2.49 -3.11
N ASN A 289 -8.47 -2.04 -3.77
CA ASN A 289 -8.45 -1.69 -5.19
C ASN A 289 -7.79 -2.79 -6.06
N SER A 290 -8.17 -4.04 -5.81
CA SER A 290 -7.62 -5.26 -6.46
C SER A 290 -6.17 -5.63 -6.13
N LYS A 291 -5.40 -4.80 -5.41
CA LYS A 291 -4.06 -5.14 -4.92
C LYS A 291 -4.17 -5.95 -3.64
N ARG A 292 -3.38 -7.03 -3.52
CA ARG A 292 -3.32 -7.83 -2.30
C ARG A 292 -2.51 -7.10 -1.23
N GLU A 293 -3.04 -7.05 -0.02
CA GLU A 293 -2.38 -6.45 1.14
C GLU A 293 -2.03 -7.52 2.16
N ARG A 294 -1.01 -7.25 2.98
CA ARG A 294 -0.62 -8.14 4.07
C ARG A 294 -1.72 -8.12 5.14
N PRO A 295 -2.33 -9.26 5.51
CA PRO A 295 -3.24 -9.30 6.65
C PRO A 295 -2.49 -9.01 7.94
N ILE A 296 -2.90 -7.95 8.66
CA ILE A 296 -2.34 -7.57 9.95
C ILE A 296 -3.51 -7.48 10.94
N PHE A 297 -3.40 -8.24 12.02
CA PHE A 297 -4.35 -8.24 13.11
C PHE A 297 -3.61 -7.87 14.39
N ARG A 298 -4.06 -6.84 15.11
CA ARG A 298 -3.52 -6.53 16.43
C ARG A 298 -4.27 -7.31 17.49
N SER A 299 -3.54 -8.11 18.27
CA SER A 299 -4.03 -8.61 19.55
C SER A 299 -4.28 -7.41 20.46
N HIS A 300 -5.47 -7.36 21.06
CA HIS A 300 -5.73 -6.48 22.20
C HIS A 300 -5.17 -7.13 23.45
#